data_AF-A0A2P7TWL6-F1
#
_entry.id   AF-A0A2P7TWL6-F1
#
_cell.length_a   1.000
_cell.length_b   1.000
_cell.length_c   1.000
_cell.angle_alpha   90.00
_cell.angle_beta   90.00
_cell.angle_gamma   90.00
#
_symmetry.space_group_name_H-M   'P 1'
#
loop_
_entity.id
_entity.type
_entity.pdbx_description
1 polymer ?
#
loop_
_entity_poly.entity_id
_entity_poly.type
_entity_poly.pdbx_seq_one_letter_code
_entity_poly.pdbx_strand_id
1 'polypeptide(L)'
;MHKKLLLFISIFLLLSGGLQAQKINETDRLIKIQRLLRIYDVLKQFSGVAIVAKDGVPLYKYTAGITNFDYRVPNSLSGQFNMFGITESFTALGIMQLVQQGKINLDATVGTYLPQFTNQQIKKLTLEQLLSHSSGITDYYKLPDYVGNFLTVTSISDLTKIIDKEPLQFEPGSMVQRSPSNYVILAAVIEKVSGQAYSNYLRQYIFTPGGLNNAALYYWYESVSNKAVGYTFDENNKPITNAAFWGAYPFGADGVYCNAEELIAFIKNLSDGKLLSNTYLDKMFTAYTDPDVGGYGLGWKIKQYGDNSKVIYQSGGVQGLSTFISYSPAQKYAVVVLSNHNPNTAQFLGGMIDQALYTDDFLVPANAVAFQLNKLAQDNGFDYLIANFDELARKNSVNIDGAWLLHGYGRDLMQKGEYTNALEIFKINLRKFPNEPVVYDGMGDCYYKMAKPEMAQYYFEEKLRKKPDDNYARSMLKMIKEYRK
;
A
#
# COMPACT_ATOMS: atom_id res chain seq x y z
N MET A 1 12.19 35.75 71.93
CA MET A 1 12.84 34.45 71.65
C MET A 1 11.77 33.44 71.24
N HIS A 2 11.92 32.83 70.06
CA HIS A 2 11.56 31.45 69.65
C HIS A 2 10.39 30.72 70.37
N LYS A 3 9.42 30.03 69.74
CA LYS A 3 9.48 29.10 68.60
C LYS A 3 8.04 28.56 68.34
N LYS A 4 7.71 28.36 67.06
CA LYS A 4 6.98 27.22 66.42
C LYS A 4 5.62 26.74 66.98
N LEU A 5 4.59 26.84 66.13
CA LEU A 5 3.54 25.81 66.00
C LEU A 5 3.17 25.62 64.50
N LEU A 6 3.63 24.51 63.94
CA LEU A 6 3.15 23.80 62.74
C LEU A 6 2.51 22.51 63.32
N LEU A 7 1.52 21.79 62.78
CA LEU A 7 0.95 21.50 61.46
C LEU A 7 -0.35 20.69 61.79
N PHE A 8 -1.48 20.79 61.10
CA PHE A 8 -1.88 19.85 60.04
C PHE A 8 -3.28 20.26 59.55
N ILE A 9 -3.37 20.80 58.33
CA ILE A 9 -4.61 20.79 57.55
C ILE A 9 -4.33 19.88 56.36
N SER A 10 -5.04 18.76 56.32
CA SER A 10 -4.95 17.75 55.28
C SER A 10 -5.43 18.33 53.94
N ILE A 11 -4.50 18.51 53.01
CA ILE A 11 -4.78 18.77 51.61
C ILE A 11 -5.22 17.44 50.98
N PHE A 12 -6.49 17.34 50.64
CA PHE A 12 -7.02 16.32 49.74
C PHE A 12 -6.50 16.62 48.33
N LEU A 13 -5.35 16.07 47.97
CA LEU A 13 -4.87 16.01 46.59
C LEU A 13 -5.69 14.92 45.87
N LEU A 14 -6.77 15.35 45.22
CA LEU A 14 -7.36 14.62 44.10
C LEU A 14 -6.33 14.57 42.98
N LEU A 15 -5.51 13.50 42.98
CA LEU A 15 -4.83 13.01 41.79
C LEU A 15 -5.91 12.52 40.82
N SER A 16 -6.48 13.44 40.05
CA SER A 16 -7.04 13.14 38.74
C SER A 16 -5.89 12.75 37.83
N GLY A 17 -5.39 11.53 38.00
CA GLY A 17 -4.59 10.85 37.00
C GLY A 17 -5.47 10.69 35.76
N GLY A 18 -5.47 11.70 34.90
CA GLY A 18 -6.02 11.57 33.56
C GLY A 18 -5.35 10.37 32.91
N LEU A 19 -6.13 9.36 32.57
CA LEU A 19 -5.78 8.40 31.53
C LEU A 19 -5.58 9.21 30.25
N GLN A 20 -4.37 9.74 30.05
CA GLN A 20 -3.89 10.01 28.72
C GLN A 20 -3.75 8.63 28.07
N ALA A 21 -4.73 8.27 27.25
CA ALA A 21 -4.55 7.24 26.24
C ALA A 21 -3.19 7.50 25.58
N GLN A 22 -2.29 6.52 25.67
CA GLN A 22 -0.92 6.64 25.20
C GLN A 22 -1.00 6.81 23.68
N LYS A 23 -1.00 8.06 23.22
CA LYS A 23 -1.01 8.40 21.80
C LYS A 23 0.22 7.74 21.21
N ILE A 24 0.04 6.68 20.42
CA ILE A 24 1.15 5.92 19.85
C ILE A 24 2.08 6.90 19.15
N ASN A 25 3.34 6.93 19.58
CA ASN A 25 4.30 7.91 19.10
C ASN A 25 4.71 7.56 17.65
N GLU A 26 5.06 8.55 16.84
CA GLU A 26 5.57 8.38 15.47
C GLU A 26 6.69 7.33 15.42
N THR A 27 7.54 7.29 16.45
CA THR A 27 8.58 6.27 16.64
C THR A 27 8.02 4.84 16.61
N ASP A 28 6.93 4.57 17.32
CA ASP A 28 6.34 3.22 17.39
C ASP A 28 5.76 2.81 16.03
N ARG A 29 5.14 3.75 15.31
CA ARG A 29 4.64 3.52 13.94
C ARG A 29 5.80 3.18 12.99
N LEU A 30 6.90 3.93 13.06
CA LEU A 30 8.10 3.65 12.26
C LEU A 30 8.73 2.30 12.61
N ILE A 31 8.79 1.93 13.89
CA ILE A 31 9.28 0.59 14.30
C ILE A 31 8.40 -0.50 13.71
N LYS A 32 7.06 -0.35 13.76
CA LYS A 32 6.13 -1.29 13.13
C LYS A 32 6.40 -1.42 11.62
N ILE A 33 6.56 -0.31 10.91
CA ILE A 33 6.86 -0.29 9.47
C ILE A 33 8.21 -0.95 9.16
N GLN A 34 9.25 -0.67 9.94
CA GLN A 34 10.57 -1.31 9.78
C GLN A 34 10.48 -2.82 9.96
N ARG A 35 9.74 -3.31 10.96
CA ARG A 35 9.52 -4.74 11.19
C ARG A 35 8.77 -5.39 10.02
N LEU A 36 7.73 -4.73 9.51
CA LEU A 36 6.98 -5.19 8.36
C LEU A 36 7.88 -5.35 7.11
N LEU A 37 8.68 -4.33 6.80
CA LEU A 37 9.60 -4.37 5.66
C LEU A 37 10.67 -5.47 5.79
N ARG A 38 11.18 -5.70 7.00
CA ARG A 38 12.10 -6.81 7.27
C ARG A 38 11.44 -8.18 7.09
N ILE A 39 10.16 -8.33 7.45
CA ILE A 39 9.42 -9.58 7.22
C ILE A 39 9.33 -9.88 5.71
N TYR A 40 8.96 -8.87 4.91
CA TYR A 40 8.90 -9.01 3.45
C TYR A 40 10.27 -9.37 2.84
N ASP A 41 11.36 -8.77 3.34
CA ASP A 41 12.72 -9.06 2.88
C ASP A 41 13.18 -10.47 3.25
N VAL A 42 12.95 -10.91 4.50
CA VAL A 42 13.24 -12.30 4.93
C VAL A 42 12.48 -13.32 4.09
N LEU A 43 11.22 -13.01 3.74
CA LEU A 43 10.40 -13.84 2.87
C LEU A 43 10.78 -13.76 1.39
N LYS A 44 11.72 -12.87 1.02
CA LYS A 44 12.04 -12.53 -0.38
C LYS A 44 10.80 -12.14 -1.18
N GLN A 45 9.82 -11.55 -0.52
CA GLN A 45 8.54 -11.10 -1.08
C GLN A 45 8.56 -9.61 -1.47
N PHE A 46 9.72 -8.97 -1.43
CA PHE A 46 9.91 -7.59 -1.84
C PHE A 46 11.28 -7.42 -2.49
N SER A 47 11.28 -6.70 -3.62
CA SER A 47 12.47 -6.21 -4.29
C SER A 47 12.11 -4.83 -4.81
N GLY A 48 12.78 -3.79 -4.32
CA GLY A 48 12.45 -2.42 -4.67
C GLY A 48 12.84 -1.41 -3.61
N VAL A 49 12.09 -0.31 -3.57
CA VAL A 49 12.32 0.85 -2.71
C VAL A 49 11.02 1.19 -1.96
N ALA A 50 11.11 1.47 -0.66
CA ALA A 50 10.03 2.03 0.14
C ALA A 50 10.53 3.27 0.90
N ILE A 51 9.77 4.36 0.84
CA ILE A 51 10.06 5.61 1.55
C ILE A 51 8.82 6.03 2.34
N VAL A 52 9.03 6.34 3.61
CA VAL A 52 8.05 7.05 4.45
C VAL A 52 8.63 8.42 4.77
N ALA A 53 7.88 9.45 4.42
CA ALA A 53 8.26 10.84 4.65
C ALA A 53 7.15 11.57 5.43
N LYS A 54 7.53 12.67 6.09
CA LYS A 54 6.59 13.59 6.72
C LYS A 54 6.98 15.01 6.35
N ASP A 55 6.01 15.77 5.87
CA ASP A 55 6.22 17.16 5.41
C ASP A 55 7.36 17.28 4.37
N GLY A 56 7.46 16.29 3.47
CA GLY A 56 8.50 16.22 2.44
C GLY A 56 9.87 15.75 2.91
N VAL A 57 10.06 15.49 4.20
CA VAL A 57 11.32 14.98 4.77
C VAL A 57 11.22 13.46 4.96
N PRO A 58 12.08 12.65 4.32
CA PRO A 58 12.12 11.21 4.54
C PRO A 58 12.44 10.88 6.01
N LEU A 59 11.55 10.16 6.67
CA LEU A 59 11.74 9.61 8.02
C LEU A 59 12.40 8.23 7.97
N TYR A 60 12.09 7.47 6.92
CA TYR A 60 12.66 6.15 6.69
C TYR A 60 12.76 5.86 5.20
N LYS A 61 13.90 5.30 4.79
CA LYS A 61 14.16 4.82 3.43
C LYS A 61 14.61 3.38 3.51
N TYR A 62 14.05 2.53 2.66
CA TYR A 62 14.35 1.11 2.60
C TYR A 62 14.55 0.68 1.16
N THR A 63 15.60 -0.10 0.91
CA THR A 63 15.89 -0.70 -0.39
C THR A 63 16.22 -2.17 -0.19
N ALA A 64 15.66 -3.05 -1.00
CA ALA A 64 15.92 -4.47 -0.92
C ALA A 64 15.90 -5.13 -2.31
N GLY A 65 16.54 -6.28 -2.43
CA GLY A 65 16.54 -7.08 -3.65
C GLY A 65 17.33 -6.48 -4.81
N ILE A 66 16.94 -6.88 -6.02
CA ILE A 66 17.69 -6.72 -7.26
C ILE A 66 16.81 -6.02 -8.30
N THR A 67 17.29 -4.91 -8.87
CA THR A 67 16.64 -4.15 -9.96
C THR A 67 16.68 -4.92 -11.27
N ASN A 68 17.77 -5.64 -11.54
CA ASN A 68 17.97 -6.44 -12.74
C ASN A 68 18.75 -7.73 -12.40
N PHE A 69 18.12 -8.89 -12.56
CA PHE A 69 18.71 -10.19 -12.26
C PHE A 69 19.75 -10.64 -13.28
N ASP A 70 19.63 -10.24 -14.55
CA ASP A 70 20.56 -10.63 -15.62
C ASP A 70 21.97 -10.09 -15.32
N TYR A 71 22.03 -8.85 -14.81
CA TYR A 71 23.27 -8.16 -14.46
C TYR A 71 23.53 -8.08 -12.95
N ARG A 72 22.65 -8.67 -12.13
CA ARG A 72 22.71 -8.65 -10.65
C ARG A 72 22.85 -7.23 -10.06
N VAL A 73 22.12 -6.28 -10.64
CA VAL A 73 22.13 -4.88 -10.19
C VAL A 73 21.23 -4.74 -8.96
N PRO A 74 21.75 -4.34 -7.78
CA PRO A 74 20.94 -4.15 -6.58
C PRO A 74 19.96 -2.98 -6.73
N ASN A 75 18.83 -3.05 -6.01
CA ASN A 75 17.94 -1.89 -5.90
C ASN A 75 18.62 -0.71 -5.22
N SER A 76 18.26 0.48 -5.70
CA SER A 76 18.79 1.76 -5.25
C SER A 76 17.69 2.82 -5.25
N LEU A 77 17.87 3.88 -4.46
CA LEU A 77 16.92 5.00 -4.38
C LEU A 77 16.72 5.73 -5.72
N SER A 78 17.73 5.66 -6.60
CA SER A 78 17.71 6.23 -7.95
C SER A 78 17.15 5.28 -9.01
N GLY A 79 16.66 4.09 -8.62
CA GLY A 79 16.04 3.13 -9.54
C GLY A 79 14.84 3.74 -10.25
N GLN A 80 14.79 3.62 -11.57
CA GLN A 80 13.72 4.15 -12.42
C GLN A 80 12.65 3.07 -12.63
N PHE A 81 11.45 3.31 -12.11
CA PHE A 81 10.30 2.42 -12.26
C PHE A 81 9.30 3.04 -13.21
N ASN A 82 8.58 2.22 -13.97
CA ASN A 82 7.37 2.67 -14.64
C ASN A 82 6.29 2.96 -13.59
N MET A 83 5.62 4.09 -13.72
CA MET A 83 4.67 4.63 -12.74
C MET A 83 3.27 4.04 -12.89
N PHE A 84 2.94 3.42 -14.03
CA PHE A 84 1.65 2.84 -14.33
C PHE A 84 0.52 3.81 -13.98
N GLY A 85 -0.51 3.38 -13.25
CA GLY A 85 -1.64 4.23 -12.83
C GLY A 85 -1.27 5.52 -12.10
N ILE A 86 -0.06 5.67 -11.54
CA ILE A 86 0.40 6.98 -11.02
C ILE A 86 0.54 8.01 -12.15
N THR A 87 0.77 7.57 -13.39
CA THR A 87 0.76 8.43 -14.58
C THR A 87 -0.59 9.11 -14.80
N GLU A 88 -1.69 8.45 -14.47
CA GLU A 88 -3.03 9.05 -14.54
C GLU A 88 -3.12 10.29 -13.65
N SER A 89 -2.48 10.27 -12.48
CA SER A 89 -2.42 11.43 -11.58
C SER A 89 -1.66 12.61 -12.17
N PHE A 90 -0.60 12.39 -12.96
CA PHE A 90 0.10 13.47 -13.67
C PHE A 90 -0.77 14.04 -14.80
N THR A 91 -1.45 13.19 -15.57
CA THR A 91 -2.38 13.62 -16.62
C THR A 91 -3.55 14.41 -16.03
N ALA A 92 -4.16 13.94 -14.94
CA ALA A 92 -5.24 14.63 -14.25
C ALA A 92 -4.80 16.01 -13.78
N LEU A 93 -3.60 16.11 -13.19
CA LEU A 93 -3.02 17.39 -12.80
C LEU A 93 -2.88 18.35 -13.99
N GLY A 94 -2.46 17.86 -15.16
CA GLY A 94 -2.34 18.69 -16.36
C GLY A 94 -3.69 19.21 -16.86
N ILE A 95 -4.73 18.37 -16.84
CA ILE A 95 -6.10 18.81 -17.14
C ILE A 95 -6.56 19.87 -16.12
N MET A 96 -6.36 19.63 -14.83
CA MET A 96 -6.76 20.56 -13.78
C MET A 96 -6.00 21.89 -13.83
N GLN A 97 -4.72 21.88 -14.25
CA GLN A 97 -3.96 23.11 -14.51
C GLN A 97 -4.58 23.91 -15.67
N LEU A 98 -5.01 23.25 -16.75
CA LEU A 98 -5.70 23.90 -17.86
C LEU A 98 -7.10 24.41 -17.48
N VAL A 99 -7.80 23.72 -16.58
CA VAL A 99 -9.06 24.20 -15.99
C VAL A 99 -8.82 25.45 -15.14
N GLN A 100 -7.79 25.45 -14.28
CA GLN A 100 -7.41 26.62 -13.49
C GLN A 100 -7.05 27.82 -14.36
N GLN A 101 -6.45 27.58 -15.53
CA GLN A 101 -6.14 28.62 -16.52
C GLN A 101 -7.35 29.10 -17.33
N GLY A 102 -8.55 28.53 -17.10
CA GLY A 102 -9.76 28.84 -17.87
C GLY A 102 -9.73 28.34 -19.32
N LYS A 103 -8.79 27.46 -19.68
CA LYS A 103 -8.65 26.90 -21.04
C LYS A 103 -9.52 25.67 -21.27
N ILE A 104 -9.88 24.97 -20.19
CA ILE A 104 -10.72 23.78 -20.21
C ILE A 104 -11.88 23.95 -19.23
N ASN A 105 -13.04 23.40 -19.58
CA ASN A 105 -14.17 23.18 -18.71
C ASN A 105 -14.35 21.66 -18.50
N LEU A 106 -14.54 21.22 -17.26
CA LEU A 106 -14.74 19.81 -16.92
C LEU A 106 -16.07 19.25 -17.48
N ASP A 107 -17.09 20.11 -17.57
CA ASP A 107 -18.41 19.78 -18.11
C ASP A 107 -18.44 19.79 -19.64
N ALA A 108 -17.42 20.37 -20.29
CA ALA A 108 -17.33 20.35 -21.74
C ALA A 108 -17.01 18.95 -22.24
N THR A 109 -17.52 18.63 -23.43
CA THR A 109 -17.41 17.27 -23.94
C THR A 109 -16.09 17.03 -24.67
N VAL A 110 -15.72 15.76 -24.82
CA VAL A 110 -14.55 15.35 -25.63
C VAL A 110 -14.61 15.97 -27.03
N GLY A 111 -15.80 15.99 -27.65
CA GLY A 111 -15.99 16.55 -28.99
C GLY A 111 -15.72 18.05 -29.11
N THR A 112 -15.81 18.81 -28.01
CA THR A 112 -15.45 20.24 -27.97
C THR A 112 -13.96 20.43 -28.20
N TYR A 113 -13.12 19.58 -27.60
CA TYR A 113 -11.66 19.70 -27.70
C TYR A 113 -11.07 18.86 -28.83
N LEU A 114 -11.65 17.69 -29.08
CA LEU A 114 -11.19 16.70 -30.06
C LEU A 114 -12.27 16.45 -31.13
N PRO A 115 -12.57 17.44 -32.00
CA PRO A 115 -13.64 17.33 -32.99
C PRO A 115 -13.40 16.22 -34.02
N GLN A 116 -12.16 15.75 -34.16
CA GLN A 116 -11.76 14.68 -35.08
C GLN A 116 -12.26 13.28 -34.67
N PHE A 117 -12.71 13.08 -33.43
CA PHE A 117 -13.34 11.82 -33.02
C PHE A 117 -14.59 11.59 -33.86
N THR A 118 -14.76 10.36 -34.33
CA THR A 118 -15.86 9.93 -35.21
C THR A 118 -17.00 9.31 -34.41
N ASN A 119 -16.69 8.69 -33.27
CA ASN A 119 -17.67 8.05 -32.41
C ASN A 119 -18.46 9.08 -31.59
N GLN A 120 -19.75 9.17 -31.89
CA GLN A 120 -20.65 10.15 -31.28
C GLN A 120 -20.91 9.89 -29.79
N GLN A 121 -20.78 8.65 -29.32
CA GLN A 121 -20.91 8.35 -27.89
C GLN A 121 -19.72 8.92 -27.12
N ILE A 122 -18.50 8.69 -27.62
CA ILE A 122 -17.27 9.21 -27.00
C ILE A 122 -17.24 10.75 -27.03
N LYS A 123 -17.63 11.37 -28.15
CA LYS A 123 -17.67 12.83 -28.28
C LYS A 123 -18.58 13.52 -27.26
N LYS A 124 -19.59 12.84 -26.73
CA LYS A 124 -20.55 13.37 -25.76
C LYS A 124 -20.10 13.24 -24.31
N LEU A 125 -19.07 12.44 -24.05
CA LEU A 125 -18.51 12.29 -22.70
C LEU A 125 -17.93 13.62 -22.21
N THR A 126 -18.14 13.95 -20.94
CA THR A 126 -17.49 15.09 -20.31
C THR A 126 -16.06 14.73 -19.89
N LEU A 127 -15.20 15.74 -19.73
CA LEU A 127 -13.84 15.48 -19.23
C LEU A 127 -13.85 14.99 -17.77
N GLU A 128 -14.84 15.42 -16.99
CA GLU A 128 -15.07 14.89 -15.64
C GLU A 128 -15.36 13.38 -15.63
N GLN A 129 -16.16 12.90 -16.58
CA GLN A 129 -16.45 11.47 -16.73
C GLN A 129 -15.20 10.67 -17.09
N LEU A 130 -14.29 11.24 -17.90
CA LEU A 130 -13.00 10.62 -18.18
C LEU A 130 -12.12 10.55 -16.92
N LEU A 131 -11.97 11.67 -16.22
CA LEU A 131 -11.12 11.78 -15.02
C LEU A 131 -11.58 10.86 -13.89
N SER A 132 -12.89 10.73 -13.69
CA SER A 132 -13.53 9.90 -12.66
C SER A 132 -13.73 8.44 -13.06
N HIS A 133 -13.33 8.04 -14.28
CA HIS A 133 -13.58 6.70 -14.82
C HIS A 133 -15.06 6.30 -14.89
N SER A 134 -15.97 7.26 -15.08
CA SER A 134 -17.41 7.01 -15.24
C SER A 134 -17.88 7.03 -16.69
N SER A 135 -16.97 6.86 -17.65
CA SER A 135 -17.22 7.08 -19.08
C SER A 135 -17.83 5.91 -19.85
N GLY A 136 -17.64 4.68 -19.39
CA GLY A 136 -17.96 3.48 -20.17
C GLY A 136 -16.94 3.08 -21.24
N ILE A 137 -15.82 3.81 -21.41
CA ILE A 137 -14.85 3.48 -22.47
C ILE A 137 -14.11 2.18 -22.17
N THR A 138 -14.02 1.29 -23.16
CA THR A 138 -13.27 0.03 -23.07
C THR A 138 -11.78 0.27 -22.79
N ASP A 139 -11.21 -0.54 -21.90
CA ASP A 139 -9.77 -0.56 -21.60
C ASP A 139 -8.97 -0.98 -22.85
N TYR A 140 -8.05 -0.12 -23.31
CA TYR A 140 -7.27 -0.38 -24.53
C TYR A 140 -6.42 -1.66 -24.44
N TYR A 141 -6.05 -2.10 -23.23
CA TYR A 141 -5.34 -3.37 -23.02
C TYR A 141 -6.17 -4.60 -23.40
N LYS A 142 -7.48 -4.43 -23.60
CA LYS A 142 -8.39 -5.50 -24.02
C LYS A 142 -8.74 -5.43 -25.51
N LEU A 143 -8.25 -4.42 -26.23
CA LEU A 143 -8.57 -4.20 -27.63
C LEU A 143 -7.63 -5.02 -28.52
N PRO A 144 -8.15 -5.92 -29.39
CA PRO A 144 -7.31 -6.73 -30.26
C PRO A 144 -6.38 -5.91 -31.17
N ASP A 145 -6.89 -4.79 -31.72
CA ASP A 145 -6.13 -3.87 -32.56
C ASP A 145 -4.88 -3.31 -31.84
N TYR A 146 -4.98 -3.12 -30.53
CA TYR A 146 -3.86 -2.69 -29.70
C TYR A 146 -2.96 -3.87 -29.32
N VAL A 147 -3.52 -4.91 -28.71
CA VAL A 147 -2.76 -6.06 -28.19
C VAL A 147 -1.93 -6.73 -29.29
N GLY A 148 -2.50 -6.88 -30.49
CA GLY A 148 -1.82 -7.49 -31.63
C GLY A 148 -0.79 -6.59 -32.31
N ASN A 149 -0.86 -5.26 -32.14
CA ASN A 149 -0.06 -4.30 -32.91
C ASN A 149 0.60 -3.23 -32.04
N PHE A 150 0.77 -3.44 -30.74
CA PHE A 150 1.20 -2.38 -29.83
C PHE A 150 2.55 -1.73 -30.21
N LEU A 151 3.43 -2.45 -30.90
CA LEU A 151 4.71 -1.94 -31.40
C LEU A 151 4.55 -0.84 -32.46
N THR A 152 3.41 -0.78 -33.16
CA THR A 152 3.12 0.24 -34.19
C THR A 152 2.45 1.48 -33.60
N VAL A 153 2.03 1.42 -32.34
CA VAL A 153 1.42 2.56 -31.63
C VAL A 153 2.54 3.47 -31.13
N THR A 154 2.84 4.51 -31.91
CA THR A 154 3.98 5.41 -31.66
C THR A 154 3.56 6.82 -31.27
N SER A 155 2.26 7.08 -31.16
CA SER A 155 1.72 8.37 -30.71
C SER A 155 0.39 8.21 -29.96
N ILE A 156 0.02 9.22 -29.18
CA ILE A 156 -1.31 9.32 -28.57
C ILE A 156 -2.40 9.32 -29.65
N SER A 157 -2.13 9.91 -30.82
CA SER A 157 -3.08 9.91 -31.94
C SER A 157 -3.36 8.50 -32.47
N ASP A 158 -2.36 7.63 -32.54
CA ASP A 158 -2.56 6.26 -33.01
C ASP A 158 -3.44 5.47 -32.05
N LEU A 159 -3.21 5.60 -30.73
CA LEU A 159 -4.00 4.89 -29.73
C LEU A 159 -5.43 5.43 -29.64
N THR A 160 -5.60 6.76 -29.71
CA THR A 160 -6.95 7.36 -29.72
C THR A 160 -7.77 6.94 -30.94
N LYS A 161 -7.16 6.72 -32.12
CA LYS A 161 -7.87 6.15 -33.29
C LYS A 161 -8.35 4.72 -33.07
N ILE A 162 -7.62 3.91 -32.28
CA ILE A 162 -8.07 2.57 -31.91
C ILE A 162 -9.25 2.68 -30.96
N ILE A 163 -9.13 3.51 -29.91
CA ILE A 163 -10.18 3.73 -28.91
C ILE A 163 -11.46 4.31 -29.55
N ASP A 164 -11.35 5.24 -30.50
CA ASP A 164 -12.48 5.90 -31.16
C ASP A 164 -13.39 4.91 -31.91
N LYS A 165 -12.92 3.71 -32.27
CA LYS A 165 -13.75 2.70 -32.96
C LYS A 165 -14.70 1.94 -32.03
N GLU A 166 -14.47 1.99 -30.72
CA GLU A 166 -15.09 1.07 -29.77
C GLU A 166 -16.38 1.63 -29.16
N PRO A 167 -17.43 0.81 -28.96
CA PRO A 167 -18.62 1.25 -28.25
C PRO A 167 -18.37 1.41 -26.75
N LEU A 168 -19.22 2.20 -26.09
CA LEU A 168 -19.23 2.25 -24.63
C LEU A 168 -19.76 0.94 -24.05
N GLN A 169 -19.19 0.52 -22.93
CA GLN A 169 -19.55 -0.69 -22.20
C GLN A 169 -20.78 -0.49 -21.29
N PHE A 170 -21.07 0.75 -20.90
CA PHE A 170 -22.20 1.13 -20.06
C PHE A 170 -22.57 2.61 -20.23
N GLU A 171 -23.73 3.01 -19.70
CA GLU A 171 -24.23 4.39 -19.70
C GLU A 171 -23.28 5.33 -18.92
N PRO A 172 -22.76 6.41 -19.52
CA PRO A 172 -21.86 7.35 -18.84
C PRO A 172 -22.46 7.90 -17.54
N GLY A 173 -21.68 7.90 -16.46
CA GLY A 173 -22.11 8.35 -15.12
C GLY A 173 -22.87 7.31 -14.30
N SER A 174 -23.30 6.18 -14.88
CA SER A 174 -24.06 5.16 -14.14
C SER A 174 -23.21 4.35 -13.14
N MET A 175 -21.92 4.22 -13.39
CA MET A 175 -20.95 3.56 -12.50
C MET A 175 -19.53 4.04 -12.78
N VAL A 176 -18.61 3.70 -11.87
CA VAL A 176 -17.17 3.91 -12.05
C VAL A 176 -16.50 2.58 -12.40
N GLN A 177 -15.83 2.54 -13.54
CA GLN A 177 -15.00 1.42 -13.96
C GLN A 177 -13.70 1.94 -14.54
N ARG A 178 -12.58 1.63 -13.87
CA ARG A 178 -11.26 2.06 -14.33
C ARG A 178 -11.01 1.60 -15.78
N SER A 179 -10.67 2.57 -16.62
CA SER A 179 -10.25 2.33 -17.99
C SER A 179 -9.09 3.29 -18.35
N PRO A 180 -7.88 2.78 -18.58
CA PRO A 180 -6.71 3.52 -19.05
C PRO A 180 -6.96 4.39 -20.29
N SER A 181 -7.88 3.96 -21.17
CA SER A 181 -8.27 4.69 -22.39
C SER A 181 -8.75 6.11 -22.10
N ASN A 182 -9.41 6.33 -20.96
CA ASN A 182 -9.83 7.66 -20.53
C ASN A 182 -8.65 8.64 -20.48
N TYR A 183 -7.54 8.18 -19.91
CA TYR A 183 -6.36 9.00 -19.68
C TYR A 183 -5.52 9.18 -20.94
N VAL A 184 -5.62 8.28 -21.92
CA VAL A 184 -5.08 8.50 -23.27
C VAL A 184 -5.82 9.63 -23.98
N ILE A 185 -7.16 9.66 -23.88
CA ILE A 185 -7.98 10.75 -24.45
C ILE A 185 -7.66 12.07 -23.74
N LEU A 186 -7.54 12.08 -22.41
CA LEU A 186 -7.16 13.28 -21.67
C LEU A 186 -5.77 13.79 -22.06
N ALA A 187 -4.80 12.91 -22.31
CA ALA A 187 -3.51 13.33 -22.85
C ALA A 187 -3.65 13.99 -24.23
N ALA A 188 -4.51 13.47 -25.12
CA ALA A 188 -4.80 14.11 -26.41
C ALA A 188 -5.46 15.49 -26.24
N VAL A 189 -6.32 15.67 -25.24
CA VAL A 189 -6.89 16.99 -24.89
C VAL A 189 -5.78 17.95 -24.45
N ILE A 190 -4.84 17.51 -23.60
CA ILE A 190 -3.68 18.33 -23.21
C ILE A 190 -2.89 18.76 -24.44
N GLU A 191 -2.56 17.85 -25.36
CA GLU A 191 -1.81 18.19 -26.58
C GLU A 191 -2.54 19.24 -27.41
N LYS A 192 -3.84 19.02 -27.60
CA LYS A 192 -4.68 19.88 -28.44
C LYS A 192 -4.86 21.28 -27.86
N VAL A 193 -5.08 21.40 -26.55
CA VAL A 193 -5.36 22.68 -25.89
C VAL A 193 -4.07 23.45 -25.59
N SER A 194 -2.99 22.76 -25.24
CA SER A 194 -1.70 23.41 -24.97
C SER A 194 -0.91 23.73 -26.24
N GLY A 195 -1.14 23.02 -27.33
CA GLY A 195 -0.33 23.09 -28.55
C GLY A 195 1.06 22.46 -28.39
N GLN A 196 1.30 21.69 -27.33
CA GLN A 196 2.57 21.04 -27.02
C GLN A 196 2.41 19.52 -27.07
N ALA A 197 3.49 18.80 -27.38
CA ALA A 197 3.53 17.36 -27.13
C ALA A 197 3.29 17.07 -25.64
N TYR A 198 2.56 15.99 -25.33
CA TYR A 198 2.17 15.66 -23.97
C TYR A 198 3.37 15.55 -23.02
N SER A 199 4.45 14.90 -23.46
CA SER A 199 5.69 14.76 -22.70
C SER A 199 6.36 16.10 -22.37
N ASN A 200 6.30 17.07 -23.30
CA ASN A 200 6.82 18.42 -23.09
C ASN A 200 5.96 19.19 -22.08
N TYR A 201 4.64 19.07 -22.17
CA TYR A 201 3.73 19.68 -21.21
C TYR A 201 4.01 19.16 -19.79
N LEU A 202 4.08 17.83 -19.62
CA LEU A 202 4.41 17.24 -18.33
C LEU A 202 5.76 17.71 -17.81
N ARG A 203 6.80 17.71 -18.65
CA ARG A 203 8.13 18.18 -18.25
C ARG A 203 8.11 19.63 -17.76
N GLN A 204 7.45 20.52 -18.50
CA GLN A 204 7.42 21.95 -18.23
C GLN A 204 6.57 22.31 -17.01
N TYR A 205 5.34 21.77 -16.91
CA TYR A 205 4.34 22.25 -15.95
C TYR A 205 4.13 21.34 -14.74
N ILE A 206 4.66 20.11 -14.79
CA ILE A 206 4.47 19.13 -13.70
C ILE A 206 5.82 18.63 -13.17
N PHE A 207 6.69 18.10 -14.02
CA PHE A 207 7.91 17.45 -13.55
C PHE A 207 8.91 18.44 -12.98
N THR A 208 9.30 19.44 -13.77
CA THR A 208 10.26 20.47 -13.33
C THR A 208 9.76 21.20 -12.07
N PRO A 209 8.54 21.78 -12.03
CA PRO A 209 8.06 22.45 -10.82
C PRO A 209 7.75 21.47 -9.67
N GLY A 210 7.52 20.20 -9.97
CA GLY A 210 7.27 19.14 -8.99
C GLY A 210 8.55 18.59 -8.36
N GLY A 211 9.73 18.93 -8.88
CA GLY A 211 11.00 18.36 -8.42
C GLY A 211 11.28 16.95 -8.96
N LEU A 212 10.65 16.58 -10.08
CA LEU A 212 10.80 15.30 -10.78
C LEU A 212 11.83 15.43 -11.92
N ASN A 213 13.10 15.69 -11.58
CA ASN A 213 14.13 16.02 -12.57
C ASN A 213 14.45 14.85 -13.52
N ASN A 214 14.35 13.63 -13.02
CA ASN A 214 14.62 12.41 -13.79
C ASN A 214 13.36 11.77 -14.35
N ALA A 215 12.18 12.36 -14.12
CA ALA A 215 10.95 11.85 -14.72
C ALA A 215 10.92 12.08 -16.22
N ALA A 216 10.51 11.05 -16.94
CA ALA A 216 10.40 11.07 -18.40
C ALA A 216 9.41 10.01 -18.87
N LEU A 217 9.00 10.12 -20.12
CA LEU A 217 8.23 9.08 -20.80
C LEU A 217 9.13 8.47 -21.87
N TYR A 218 9.02 7.15 -22.03
CA TYR A 218 9.86 6.38 -22.94
C TYR A 218 8.99 5.45 -23.78
N TYR A 219 9.35 5.31 -25.05
CA TYR A 219 8.87 4.24 -25.91
C TYR A 219 9.64 2.95 -25.66
N TRP A 220 9.06 1.82 -26.11
CA TRP A 220 9.63 0.47 -25.90
C TRP A 220 11.04 0.29 -26.44
N TYR A 221 11.45 1.07 -27.45
CA TYR A 221 12.77 1.00 -28.07
C TYR A 221 13.80 1.95 -27.42
N GLU A 222 13.38 2.81 -26.50
CA GLU A 222 14.27 3.77 -25.86
C GLU A 222 14.97 3.19 -24.62
N SER A 223 16.21 3.59 -24.42
CA SER A 223 17.00 3.17 -23.27
C SER A 223 16.68 4.04 -22.06
N VAL A 224 16.42 3.38 -20.93
CA VAL A 224 16.15 4.03 -19.65
C VAL A 224 17.28 3.67 -18.69
N SER A 225 17.99 4.69 -18.21
CA SER A 225 19.07 4.49 -17.24
C SER A 225 18.52 3.99 -15.91
N ASN A 226 19.21 3.02 -15.29
CA ASN A 226 18.83 2.41 -14.02
C ASN A 226 17.37 1.89 -13.99
N LYS A 227 16.87 1.40 -15.13
CA LYS A 227 15.51 0.86 -15.27
C LYS A 227 15.31 -0.40 -14.44
N ALA A 228 14.29 -0.40 -13.60
CA ALA A 228 13.79 -1.59 -12.95
C ALA A 228 13.18 -2.54 -13.97
N VAL A 229 13.68 -3.78 -13.97
CA VAL A 229 13.13 -4.87 -14.77
C VAL A 229 12.15 -5.65 -13.92
N GLY A 230 10.97 -5.94 -14.47
CA GLY A 230 9.93 -6.66 -13.76
C GLY A 230 10.15 -8.16 -13.71
N TYR A 231 10.00 -8.76 -12.53
CA TYR A 231 10.16 -10.19 -12.32
C TYR A 231 8.96 -10.80 -11.57
N THR A 232 8.46 -11.91 -12.10
CA THR A 232 7.68 -12.88 -11.34
C THR A 232 8.59 -14.04 -10.93
N PHE A 233 8.07 -14.99 -10.15
CA PHE A 233 8.84 -16.12 -9.64
C PHE A 233 8.07 -17.42 -9.85
N ASP A 234 8.77 -18.49 -10.22
CA ASP A 234 8.19 -19.83 -10.29
C ASP A 234 8.04 -20.45 -8.88
N GLU A 235 7.52 -21.68 -8.83
CA GLU A 235 7.35 -22.45 -7.60
C GLU A 235 8.67 -22.73 -6.85
N ASN A 236 9.81 -22.68 -7.53
CA ASN A 236 11.14 -22.85 -6.96
C ASN A 236 11.81 -21.51 -6.63
N ASN A 237 11.05 -20.41 -6.70
CA ASN A 237 11.50 -19.05 -6.44
C ASN A 237 12.58 -18.57 -7.42
N LYS A 238 12.60 -19.10 -8.65
CA LYS A 238 13.47 -18.65 -9.73
C LYS A 238 12.83 -17.44 -10.44
N PRO A 239 13.59 -16.36 -10.71
CA PRO A 239 13.05 -15.19 -11.38
C PRO A 239 12.67 -15.50 -12.82
N ILE A 240 11.49 -15.03 -13.22
CA ILE A 240 10.98 -15.02 -14.59
C ILE A 240 10.81 -13.56 -14.99
N THR A 241 11.60 -13.11 -15.96
CA THR A 241 11.49 -11.75 -16.49
C THR A 241 10.16 -11.58 -17.21
N ASN A 242 9.44 -10.49 -16.92
CA ASN A 242 8.28 -10.12 -17.70
C ASN A 242 8.72 -9.45 -19.02
N ALA A 243 8.80 -10.25 -20.10
CA ALA A 243 9.12 -9.74 -21.43
C ALA A 243 7.97 -8.93 -22.07
N ALA A 244 6.74 -9.04 -21.57
CA ALA A 244 5.57 -8.37 -22.15
C ALA A 244 5.54 -6.85 -21.91
N PHE A 245 6.45 -6.33 -21.08
CA PHE A 245 6.49 -4.90 -20.75
C PHE A 245 7.92 -4.35 -20.77
N TRP A 246 8.42 -4.03 -21.97
CA TRP A 246 9.74 -3.41 -22.15
C TRP A 246 9.74 -1.87 -22.02
N GLY A 247 8.57 -1.28 -21.77
CA GLY A 247 8.38 0.15 -21.53
C GLY A 247 7.53 0.82 -22.59
N ALA A 248 6.38 0.24 -22.91
CA ALA A 248 5.84 0.41 -24.24
C ALA A 248 4.97 1.65 -24.47
N TYR A 249 4.57 2.43 -23.47
CA TYR A 249 3.41 3.31 -23.65
C TYR A 249 3.59 4.67 -22.98
N PRO A 250 4.26 5.66 -23.61
CA PRO A 250 4.38 7.03 -23.11
C PRO A 250 3.06 7.82 -23.19
N PHE A 251 1.95 7.18 -22.85
CA PHE A 251 0.60 7.72 -22.94
C PHE A 251 0.12 8.18 -21.56
N GLY A 252 -1.01 8.88 -21.53
CA GLY A 252 -1.55 9.49 -20.31
C GLY A 252 -1.90 8.53 -19.17
N ALA A 253 -1.87 7.21 -19.39
CA ALA A 253 -2.32 6.23 -18.40
C ALA A 253 -1.18 5.55 -17.61
N ASP A 254 0.01 5.43 -18.18
CA ASP A 254 1.04 4.51 -17.68
C ASP A 254 2.50 4.83 -18.06
N GLY A 255 2.73 5.88 -18.85
CA GLY A 255 4.00 6.09 -19.51
C GLY A 255 5.15 6.71 -18.74
N VAL A 256 4.90 7.21 -17.52
CA VAL A 256 5.94 7.94 -16.78
C VAL A 256 6.90 6.97 -16.11
N TYR A 257 8.20 7.22 -16.24
CA TYR A 257 9.24 6.64 -15.42
C TYR A 257 9.72 7.65 -14.41
N CYS A 258 9.92 7.21 -13.17
CA CYS A 258 10.39 8.05 -12.07
C CYS A 258 11.09 7.20 -11.00
N ASN A 259 11.79 7.86 -10.09
CA ASN A 259 12.35 7.26 -8.88
C ASN A 259 11.56 7.64 -7.62
N ALA A 260 11.80 6.94 -6.52
CA ALA A 260 11.04 7.09 -5.29
C ALA A 260 11.30 8.42 -4.55
N GLU A 261 12.53 8.94 -4.59
CA GLU A 261 12.89 10.18 -3.88
C GLU A 261 12.22 11.40 -4.52
N GLU A 262 12.19 11.44 -5.85
CA GLU A 262 11.51 12.51 -6.59
C GLU A 262 10.01 12.49 -6.37
N LEU A 263 9.38 11.32 -6.23
CA LEU A 263 7.96 11.24 -5.88
C LEU A 263 7.64 11.88 -4.52
N ILE A 264 8.56 11.80 -3.55
CA ILE A 264 8.39 12.52 -2.26
C ILE A 264 8.44 14.04 -2.48
N ALA A 265 9.36 14.53 -3.32
CA ALA A 265 9.42 15.94 -3.68
C ALA A 265 8.14 16.40 -4.41
N PHE A 266 7.63 15.58 -5.33
CA PHE A 266 6.38 15.84 -6.03
C PHE A 266 5.19 15.95 -5.08
N ILE A 267 5.04 15.02 -4.14
CA ILE A 267 3.96 15.08 -3.14
C ILE A 267 4.05 16.36 -2.32
N LYS A 268 5.27 16.75 -1.89
CA LYS A 268 5.47 18.00 -1.14
C LYS A 268 5.09 19.23 -1.96
N ASN A 269 5.53 19.31 -3.21
CA ASN A 269 5.25 20.45 -4.07
C ASN A 269 3.76 20.50 -4.51
N LEU A 270 3.13 19.34 -4.66
CA LEU A 270 1.69 19.23 -4.89
C LEU A 270 0.89 19.71 -3.67
N SER A 271 1.22 19.22 -2.48
CA SER A 271 0.48 19.56 -1.25
C SER A 271 0.71 20.99 -0.76
N ASP A 272 1.84 21.61 -1.12
CA ASP A 272 2.09 23.04 -0.90
C ASP A 272 1.33 23.96 -1.88
N GLY A 273 0.58 23.39 -2.81
CA GLY A 273 -0.16 24.17 -3.82
C GLY A 273 0.72 24.79 -4.90
N LYS A 274 1.97 24.35 -5.07
CA LYS A 274 2.88 24.89 -6.10
C LYS A 274 2.49 24.48 -7.51
N LEU A 275 1.87 23.30 -7.66
CA LEU A 275 1.48 22.75 -8.96
C LEU A 275 0.04 23.10 -9.34
N LEU A 276 -0.82 23.29 -8.36
CA LEU A 276 -2.24 23.55 -8.51
C LEU A 276 -2.75 24.20 -7.21
N SER A 277 -3.64 25.20 -7.29
CA SER A 277 -4.10 25.85 -6.06
C SER A 277 -4.97 24.92 -5.21
N ASN A 278 -5.02 25.18 -3.91
CA ASN A 278 -5.77 24.36 -2.95
C ASN A 278 -7.23 24.16 -3.34
N THR A 279 -7.89 25.17 -3.90
CA THR A 279 -9.28 25.07 -4.38
C THR A 279 -9.47 23.99 -5.46
N TYR A 280 -8.51 23.84 -6.37
CA TYR A 280 -8.58 22.81 -7.41
C TYR A 280 -8.03 21.46 -6.94
N LEU A 281 -7.09 21.45 -5.99
CA LEU A 281 -6.67 20.22 -5.30
C LEU A 281 -7.84 19.60 -4.53
N ASP A 282 -8.62 20.40 -3.82
CA ASP A 282 -9.80 19.93 -3.08
C ASP A 282 -10.81 19.27 -4.02
N LYS A 283 -11.04 19.85 -5.20
CA LYS A 283 -11.84 19.22 -6.26
C LYS A 283 -11.22 17.89 -6.72
N MET A 284 -9.92 17.87 -6.98
CA MET A 284 -9.22 16.67 -7.45
C MET A 284 -9.29 15.51 -6.45
N PHE A 285 -9.29 15.83 -5.15
CA PHE A 285 -9.32 14.86 -4.05
C PHE A 285 -10.71 14.64 -3.45
N THR A 286 -11.76 15.11 -4.09
CA THR A 286 -13.13 14.80 -3.70
C THR A 286 -13.54 13.50 -4.38
N ALA A 287 -14.00 12.52 -3.58
CA ALA A 287 -14.40 11.22 -4.10
C ALA A 287 -15.81 11.29 -4.72
N TYR A 288 -15.96 10.70 -5.91
CA TYR A 288 -17.24 10.54 -6.62
C TYR A 288 -17.95 9.24 -6.26
N THR A 289 -17.23 8.31 -5.66
CA THR A 289 -17.75 7.06 -5.09
C THR A 289 -17.51 7.06 -3.59
N ASP A 290 -18.18 6.16 -2.88
CA ASP A 290 -18.07 6.03 -1.43
C ASP A 290 -16.58 5.90 -0.99
N PRO A 291 -16.05 6.86 -0.20
CA PRO A 291 -14.66 6.85 0.25
C PRO A 291 -14.33 5.74 1.25
N ASP A 292 -15.33 5.17 1.94
CA ASP A 292 -15.12 4.11 2.93
C ASP A 292 -14.82 2.77 2.29
N VAL A 293 -15.23 2.58 1.03
CA VAL A 293 -14.91 1.41 0.18
C VAL A 293 -13.79 1.68 -0.84
N GLY A 294 -13.15 2.86 -0.79
CA GLY A 294 -12.10 3.27 -1.72
C GLY A 294 -12.64 4.16 -2.83
N GLY A 295 -12.89 5.41 -2.48
CA GLY A 295 -13.41 6.45 -3.36
C GLY A 295 -12.47 6.74 -4.53
N TYR A 296 -13.01 7.09 -5.70
CA TYR A 296 -12.21 7.63 -6.81
C TYR A 296 -12.53 9.11 -7.02
N GLY A 297 -11.49 9.95 -7.02
CA GLY A 297 -11.54 11.36 -7.36
C GLY A 297 -11.11 11.60 -8.80
N LEU A 298 -10.52 12.76 -9.08
CA LEU A 298 -10.00 13.06 -10.42
C LEU A 298 -8.54 12.61 -10.51
N GLY A 299 -8.32 11.35 -10.92
CA GLY A 299 -6.98 10.75 -11.08
C GLY A 299 -6.33 10.25 -9.80
N TRP A 300 -7.06 10.22 -8.70
CA TRP A 300 -6.60 9.75 -7.40
C TRP A 300 -7.65 8.89 -6.72
N LYS A 301 -7.20 7.90 -5.97
CA LYS A 301 -8.03 7.15 -5.04
C LYS A 301 -8.02 7.85 -3.68
N ILE A 302 -9.10 7.71 -2.94
CA ILE A 302 -9.28 8.27 -1.60
C ILE A 302 -9.71 7.16 -0.67
N LYS A 303 -9.07 7.09 0.50
CA LYS A 303 -9.45 6.19 1.58
C LYS A 303 -9.46 6.93 2.89
N GLN A 304 -10.47 6.65 3.71
CA GLN A 304 -10.57 7.18 5.06
C GLN A 304 -10.00 6.17 6.07
N TYR A 305 -9.15 6.62 6.98
CA TYR A 305 -8.69 5.84 8.13
C TYR A 305 -9.12 6.53 9.44
N GLY A 306 -10.15 5.97 10.09
CA GLY A 306 -10.78 6.61 11.25
C GLY A 306 -11.29 8.03 10.94
N ASP A 307 -11.50 8.86 11.95
CA ASP A 307 -12.20 10.14 11.75
C ASP A 307 -11.35 11.23 11.09
N ASN A 308 -10.01 11.16 11.16
CA ASN A 308 -9.13 12.28 10.81
C ASN A 308 -7.95 11.94 9.88
N SER A 309 -7.98 10.80 9.20
CA SER A 309 -6.90 10.40 8.29
C SER A 309 -7.43 10.08 6.90
N LYS A 310 -7.87 11.12 6.20
CA LYS A 310 -8.07 11.07 4.74
C LYS A 310 -6.71 10.84 4.09
N VAL A 311 -6.61 9.76 3.31
CA VAL A 311 -5.42 9.39 2.55
C VAL A 311 -5.77 9.41 1.07
N ILE A 312 -4.97 10.16 0.33
CA ILE A 312 -5.04 10.25 -1.11
C ILE A 312 -3.93 9.35 -1.65
N TYR A 313 -4.27 8.43 -2.55
CA TYR A 313 -3.31 7.47 -3.03
C TYR A 313 -3.54 7.11 -4.49
N GLN A 314 -2.49 6.60 -5.13
CA GLN A 314 -2.58 5.99 -6.45
C GLN A 314 -1.61 4.82 -6.51
N SER A 315 -1.88 3.91 -7.43
CA SER A 315 -1.11 2.70 -7.60
C SER A 315 -1.22 2.20 -9.02
N GLY A 316 -0.23 1.44 -9.47
CA GLY A 316 -0.38 0.67 -10.69
C GLY A 316 0.65 -0.43 -10.79
N GLY A 317 0.54 -1.24 -11.83
CA GLY A 317 1.47 -2.32 -12.02
C GLY A 317 1.02 -3.27 -13.10
N VAL A 318 1.95 -4.15 -13.43
CA VAL A 318 1.76 -5.31 -14.29
C VAL A 318 2.44 -6.48 -13.61
N GLN A 319 2.49 -7.64 -14.27
CA GLN A 319 3.22 -8.77 -13.71
C GLN A 319 4.69 -8.39 -13.46
N GLY A 320 5.13 -8.53 -12.21
CA GLY A 320 6.52 -8.28 -11.80
C GLY A 320 6.92 -6.81 -11.61
N LEU A 321 6.04 -5.84 -11.84
CA LEU A 321 6.28 -4.43 -11.49
C LEU A 321 5.05 -3.85 -10.82
N SER A 322 5.24 -3.14 -9.72
CA SER A 322 4.16 -2.47 -9.02
C SER A 322 4.63 -1.17 -8.37
N THR A 323 3.72 -0.21 -8.28
CA THR A 323 3.94 1.11 -7.71
C THR A 323 2.79 1.50 -6.80
N PHE A 324 3.13 2.23 -5.75
CA PHE A 324 2.20 2.80 -4.79
C PHE A 324 2.73 4.15 -4.31
N ILE A 325 1.82 5.12 -4.25
CA ILE A 325 2.06 6.45 -3.71
C ILE A 325 0.85 6.85 -2.88
N SER A 326 1.07 7.35 -1.68
CA SER A 326 0.02 7.91 -0.83
C SER A 326 0.50 9.16 -0.10
N TYR A 327 -0.45 10.00 0.28
CA TYR A 327 -0.20 11.06 1.25
C TYR A 327 -1.48 11.48 1.98
N SER A 328 -1.31 12.02 3.18
CA SER A 328 -2.41 12.60 3.96
C SER A 328 -2.24 14.11 4.10
N PRO A 329 -3.18 14.95 3.62
CA PRO A 329 -3.10 16.40 3.80
C PRO A 329 -3.05 16.82 5.28
N ALA A 330 -3.84 16.15 6.13
CA ALA A 330 -3.95 16.50 7.55
C ALA A 330 -2.73 16.05 8.36
N GLN A 331 -2.25 14.82 8.14
CA GLN A 331 -1.15 14.24 8.92
C GLN A 331 0.24 14.52 8.29
N LYS A 332 0.26 14.99 7.05
CA LYS A 332 1.45 15.30 6.23
C LYS A 332 2.41 14.13 5.98
N TYR A 333 1.99 12.90 6.25
CA TYR A 333 2.76 11.73 5.84
C TYR A 333 2.62 11.49 4.34
N ALA A 334 3.69 10.98 3.75
CA ALA A 334 3.76 10.51 2.39
C ALA A 334 4.44 9.14 2.36
N VAL A 335 3.89 8.20 1.57
CA VAL A 335 4.45 6.87 1.39
C VAL A 335 4.66 6.64 -0.09
N VAL A 336 5.83 6.13 -0.45
CA VAL A 336 6.15 5.67 -1.80
C VAL A 336 6.71 4.26 -1.69
N VAL A 337 6.11 3.32 -2.43
CA VAL A 337 6.63 1.96 -2.58
C VAL A 337 6.72 1.64 -4.07
N LEU A 338 7.91 1.32 -4.55
CA LEU A 338 8.17 0.89 -5.91
C LEU A 338 8.77 -0.52 -5.84
N SER A 339 8.17 -1.49 -6.52
CA SER A 339 8.55 -2.90 -6.44
C SER A 339 8.71 -3.50 -7.83
N ASN A 340 9.79 -4.27 -8.00
CA ASN A 340 10.00 -5.13 -9.16
C ASN A 340 9.90 -6.62 -8.80
N HIS A 341 9.09 -6.92 -7.79
CA HIS A 341 8.77 -8.26 -7.33
C HIS A 341 7.27 -8.50 -7.43
N ASN A 342 6.84 -9.49 -8.21
CA ASN A 342 5.46 -9.97 -8.35
C ASN A 342 4.41 -8.87 -8.65
N PRO A 343 3.19 -9.24 -9.09
CA PRO A 343 2.11 -8.26 -9.20
C PRO A 343 1.69 -7.75 -7.81
N ASN A 344 1.29 -6.49 -7.73
CA ASN A 344 0.62 -5.87 -6.58
C ASN A 344 1.42 -5.73 -5.26
N THR A 345 2.69 -6.14 -5.21
CA THR A 345 3.51 -6.09 -3.99
C THR A 345 3.59 -4.70 -3.40
N ALA A 346 3.83 -3.67 -4.22
CA ALA A 346 3.91 -2.30 -3.73
C ALA A 346 2.59 -1.81 -3.13
N GLN A 347 1.46 -2.21 -3.70
CA GLN A 347 0.12 -1.81 -3.26
C GLN A 347 -0.23 -2.42 -1.91
N PHE A 348 0.00 -3.72 -1.76
CA PHE A 348 -0.27 -4.41 -0.49
C PHE A 348 0.62 -3.85 0.61
N LEU A 349 1.93 -3.76 0.35
CA LEU A 349 2.88 -3.24 1.33
C LEU A 349 2.62 -1.77 1.66
N GLY A 350 2.35 -0.93 0.65
CA GLY A 350 2.00 0.48 0.83
C GLY A 350 0.72 0.67 1.65
N GLY A 351 -0.32 -0.12 1.38
CA GLY A 351 -1.56 -0.11 2.16
C GLY A 351 -1.36 -0.54 3.62
N MET A 352 -0.50 -1.52 3.88
CA MET A 352 -0.13 -1.91 5.25
C MET A 352 0.71 -0.84 5.96
N ILE A 353 1.58 -0.14 5.24
CA ILE A 353 2.32 1.01 5.79
C ILE A 353 1.35 2.14 6.15
N ASP A 354 0.39 2.46 5.29
CA ASP A 354 -0.66 3.44 5.59
C ASP A 354 -1.46 3.02 6.84
N GLN A 355 -1.89 1.76 6.93
CA GLN A 355 -2.56 1.26 8.14
C GLN A 355 -1.70 1.47 9.39
N ALA A 356 -0.41 1.11 9.34
CA ALA A 356 0.53 1.35 10.45
C ALA A 356 0.66 2.84 10.83
N LEU A 357 0.56 3.75 9.85
CA LEU A 357 0.67 5.18 10.04
C LEU A 357 -0.59 5.81 10.63
N TYR A 358 -1.77 5.30 10.30
CA TYR A 358 -3.04 5.98 10.57
C TYR A 358 -3.96 5.24 11.54
N THR A 359 -3.66 3.99 11.89
CA THR A 359 -4.46 3.23 12.86
C THR A 359 -3.60 2.74 14.02
N ASP A 360 -4.19 2.68 15.22
CA ASP A 360 -3.48 2.24 16.43
C ASP A 360 -3.52 0.72 16.61
N ASP A 361 -4.55 0.10 16.06
CA ASP A 361 -4.85 -1.34 16.06
C ASP A 361 -4.02 -2.13 15.03
N PHE A 362 -3.21 -1.47 14.19
CA PHE A 362 -2.37 -2.20 13.24
C PHE A 362 -1.35 -3.07 13.97
N LEU A 363 -1.49 -4.38 13.78
CA LEU A 363 -0.59 -5.40 14.31
C LEU A 363 0.35 -5.87 13.21
N VAL A 364 1.65 -5.71 13.45
CA VAL A 364 2.68 -6.33 12.62
C VAL A 364 2.81 -7.77 13.07
N PRO A 365 2.73 -8.76 12.16
CA PRO A 365 2.94 -10.15 12.53
C PRO A 365 4.25 -10.35 13.26
N ALA A 366 4.26 -11.21 14.27
CA ALA A 366 5.41 -11.41 15.15
C ALA A 366 6.68 -11.78 14.37
N ASN A 367 6.52 -12.54 13.29
CA ASN A 367 7.59 -13.03 12.42
C ASN A 367 7.04 -13.43 11.03
N ALA A 368 7.96 -13.86 10.15
CA ALA A 368 7.66 -14.28 8.79
C ALA A 368 6.69 -15.49 8.71
N VAL A 369 6.82 -16.46 9.62
CA VAL A 369 5.91 -17.61 9.70
C VAL A 369 4.50 -17.17 10.07
N ALA A 370 4.36 -16.28 11.07
CA ALA A 370 3.07 -15.73 11.46
C ALA A 370 2.40 -14.99 10.30
N PHE A 371 3.17 -14.21 9.52
CA PHE A 371 2.67 -13.57 8.32
C PHE A 371 2.16 -14.59 7.29
N GLN A 372 2.95 -15.62 6.97
CA GLN A 372 2.56 -16.66 6.00
C GLN A 372 1.34 -17.46 6.46
N LEU A 373 1.29 -17.89 7.72
CA LEU A 373 0.17 -18.65 8.26
C LEU A 373 -1.11 -17.81 8.34
N ASN A 374 -1.01 -16.54 8.71
CA ASN A 374 -2.16 -15.63 8.70
C ASN A 374 -2.71 -15.45 7.27
N LYS A 375 -1.84 -15.35 6.27
CA LYS A 375 -2.25 -15.31 4.86
C LYS A 375 -2.96 -16.61 4.44
N LEU A 376 -2.41 -17.77 4.79
CA LEU A 376 -3.05 -19.07 4.51
C LEU A 376 -4.43 -19.19 5.19
N ALA A 377 -4.57 -18.70 6.42
CA ALA A 377 -5.85 -18.66 7.11
C ALA A 377 -6.86 -17.74 6.42
N GLN A 378 -6.43 -16.58 5.91
CA GLN A 378 -7.30 -15.66 5.17
C GLN A 378 -7.75 -16.26 3.83
N ASP A 379 -6.84 -16.94 3.12
CA ASP A 379 -7.12 -17.49 1.79
C ASP A 379 -8.00 -18.76 1.84
N ASN A 380 -7.87 -19.58 2.89
CA ASN A 380 -8.51 -20.92 2.96
C ASN A 380 -9.54 -21.06 4.09
N GLY A 381 -9.58 -20.12 5.03
CA GLY A 381 -10.29 -20.26 6.30
C GLY A 381 -9.42 -20.89 7.40
N PHE A 382 -9.57 -20.38 8.62
CA PHE A 382 -8.74 -20.81 9.77
C PHE A 382 -8.94 -22.29 10.11
N ASP A 383 -10.17 -22.79 10.14
CA ASP A 383 -10.46 -24.20 10.45
C ASP A 383 -9.80 -25.16 9.45
N TYR A 384 -9.84 -24.78 8.16
CA TYR A 384 -9.19 -25.56 7.11
C TYR A 384 -7.66 -25.54 7.25
N LEU A 385 -7.08 -24.39 7.63
CA LEU A 385 -5.65 -24.30 7.95
C LEU A 385 -5.27 -25.26 9.08
N ILE A 386 -6.04 -25.29 10.17
CA ILE A 386 -5.74 -26.15 11.32
C ILE A 386 -5.88 -27.63 10.95
N ALA A 387 -6.94 -28.00 10.23
CA ALA A 387 -7.18 -29.38 9.80
C ALA A 387 -6.09 -29.91 8.85
N ASN A 388 -5.51 -29.04 8.02
CA ASN A 388 -4.53 -29.41 6.98
C ASN A 388 -3.16 -28.77 7.22
N PHE A 389 -2.81 -28.47 8.47
CA PHE A 389 -1.69 -27.59 8.82
C PHE A 389 -0.35 -28.02 8.20
N ASP A 390 0.03 -29.29 8.38
CA ASP A 390 1.33 -29.79 7.91
C ASP A 390 1.41 -29.84 6.38
N GLU A 391 0.30 -30.17 5.72
CA GLU A 391 0.23 -30.17 4.26
C GLU A 391 0.35 -28.76 3.70
N LEU A 392 -0.43 -27.81 4.23
CA LEU A 392 -0.42 -26.42 3.78
C LEU A 392 0.92 -25.74 4.05
N ALA A 393 1.50 -25.94 5.24
CA ALA A 393 2.81 -25.40 5.57
C ALA A 393 3.88 -25.91 4.60
N ARG A 394 3.89 -27.22 4.30
CA ARG A 394 4.83 -27.83 3.34
C ARG A 394 4.59 -27.32 1.92
N LYS A 395 3.35 -27.31 1.44
CA LYS A 395 2.98 -26.88 0.08
C LYS A 395 3.33 -25.43 -0.20
N ASN A 396 3.31 -24.58 0.84
CA ASN A 396 3.61 -23.16 0.75
C ASN A 396 5.00 -22.81 1.29
N SER A 397 5.87 -23.81 1.49
CA SER A 397 7.26 -23.64 1.94
C SER A 397 7.40 -22.79 3.22
N VAL A 398 6.47 -22.93 4.16
CA VAL A 398 6.52 -22.28 5.47
C VAL A 398 7.50 -23.06 6.36
N ASN A 399 8.69 -22.51 6.57
CA ASN A 399 9.72 -23.15 7.40
C ASN A 399 9.46 -22.88 8.89
N ILE A 400 9.17 -23.93 9.66
CA ILE A 400 8.91 -23.87 11.09
C ILE A 400 9.99 -24.70 11.81
N ASP A 401 11.13 -24.07 12.06
CA ASP A 401 12.32 -24.69 12.67
C ASP A 401 12.47 -24.40 14.17
N GLY A 402 11.54 -23.66 14.78
CA GLY A 402 11.56 -23.36 16.20
C GLY A 402 10.19 -23.03 16.79
N ALA A 403 9.99 -23.39 18.05
CA ALA A 403 8.75 -23.18 18.79
C ALA A 403 8.32 -21.71 18.89
N TRP A 404 9.30 -20.79 18.89
CA TRP A 404 9.05 -19.35 18.99
C TRP A 404 8.29 -18.79 17.77
N LEU A 405 8.38 -19.43 16.60
CA LEU A 405 7.71 -18.98 15.36
C LEU A 405 6.20 -19.14 15.48
N LEU A 406 5.75 -20.34 15.83
CA LEU A 406 4.33 -20.63 16.10
C LEU A 406 3.84 -19.95 17.37
N HIS A 407 4.71 -19.82 18.39
CA HIS A 407 4.36 -19.07 19.58
C HIS A 407 4.03 -17.61 19.20
N GLY A 408 4.85 -16.97 18.36
CA GLY A 408 4.58 -15.64 17.84
C GLY A 408 3.21 -15.52 17.16
N TYR A 409 2.87 -16.46 16.26
CA TYR A 409 1.55 -16.44 15.61
C TYR A 409 0.38 -16.60 16.59
N GLY A 410 0.51 -17.52 17.56
CA GLY A 410 -0.48 -17.66 18.63
C GLY A 410 -0.65 -16.37 19.43
N ARG A 411 0.45 -15.65 19.72
CA ARG A 411 0.39 -14.34 20.42
C ARG A 411 -0.29 -13.26 19.57
N ASP A 412 -0.09 -13.25 18.26
CA ASP A 412 -0.78 -12.32 17.35
C ASP A 412 -2.31 -12.55 17.41
N LEU A 413 -2.75 -13.81 17.38
CA LEU A 413 -4.17 -14.16 17.52
C LEU A 413 -4.73 -13.76 18.89
N MET A 414 -3.97 -13.95 19.97
CA MET A 414 -4.37 -13.49 21.30
C MET A 414 -4.51 -11.96 21.38
N GLN A 415 -3.64 -11.20 20.72
CA GLN A 415 -3.74 -9.74 20.68
C GLN A 415 -5.01 -9.26 19.97
N LYS A 416 -5.49 -10.02 18.98
CA LYS A 416 -6.78 -9.80 18.30
C LYS A 416 -7.99 -10.27 19.12
N GLY A 417 -7.79 -10.88 20.29
CA GLY A 417 -8.84 -11.49 21.09
C GLY A 417 -9.33 -12.85 20.58
N GLU A 418 -8.66 -13.43 19.58
CA GLU A 418 -9.02 -14.72 18.97
C GLU A 418 -8.44 -15.89 19.79
N TYR A 419 -8.84 -16.01 21.06
CA TYR A 419 -8.24 -16.98 21.99
C TYR A 419 -8.45 -18.43 21.56
N THR A 420 -9.60 -18.77 20.96
CA THR A 420 -9.84 -20.13 20.45
C THR A 420 -8.88 -20.49 19.32
N ASN A 421 -8.66 -19.57 18.38
CA ASN A 421 -7.72 -19.76 17.27
C ASN A 421 -6.28 -19.84 17.79
N ALA A 422 -5.91 -18.94 18.72
CA ALA A 422 -4.60 -18.97 19.36
C ALA A 422 -4.32 -20.32 20.05
N LEU A 423 -5.31 -20.87 20.74
CA LEU A 423 -5.19 -22.16 21.41
C LEU A 423 -4.90 -23.30 20.43
N GLU A 424 -5.53 -23.32 19.25
CA GLU A 424 -5.23 -24.33 18.23
C GLU A 424 -3.80 -24.23 17.71
N ILE A 425 -3.27 -23.01 17.51
CA ILE A 425 -1.86 -22.81 17.16
C ILE A 425 -0.93 -23.27 18.28
N PHE A 426 -1.23 -22.94 19.54
CA PHE A 426 -0.42 -23.40 20.67
C PHE A 426 -0.45 -24.92 20.85
N LYS A 427 -1.58 -25.59 20.56
CA LYS A 427 -1.67 -27.06 20.52
C LYS A 427 -0.76 -27.64 19.44
N ILE A 428 -0.76 -27.08 18.23
CA ILE A 428 0.18 -27.49 17.16
C ILE A 428 1.63 -27.29 17.62
N ASN A 429 1.92 -26.16 18.25
CA ASN A 429 3.26 -25.83 18.74
C ASN A 429 3.73 -26.84 19.81
N LEU A 430 2.88 -27.15 20.79
CA LEU A 430 3.15 -28.15 21.82
C LEU A 430 3.37 -29.54 21.23
N ARG A 431 2.59 -29.95 20.22
CA ARG A 431 2.78 -31.24 19.53
C ARG A 431 4.13 -31.31 18.81
N LYS A 432 4.58 -30.22 18.19
CA LYS A 432 5.84 -30.18 17.43
C LYS A 432 7.08 -30.01 18.31
N PHE A 433 6.97 -29.24 19.39
CA PHE A 433 8.10 -28.87 20.25
C PHE A 433 7.80 -29.11 21.73
N PRO A 434 7.49 -30.35 22.15
CA PRO A 434 7.00 -30.64 23.51
C PRO A 434 8.04 -30.39 24.62
N ASN A 435 9.32 -30.24 24.27
CA ASN A 435 10.38 -30.01 25.26
C ASN A 435 10.73 -28.52 25.45
N GLU A 436 10.18 -27.63 24.61
CA GLU A 436 10.48 -26.20 24.64
C GLU A 436 9.62 -25.49 25.69
N PRO A 437 10.19 -24.86 26.74
CA PRO A 437 9.38 -24.23 27.81
C PRO A 437 8.37 -23.18 27.31
N VAL A 438 8.66 -22.51 26.19
CA VAL A 438 7.82 -21.44 25.62
C VAL A 438 6.45 -21.95 25.12
N VAL A 439 6.31 -23.23 24.76
CA VAL A 439 5.01 -23.75 24.28
C VAL A 439 3.97 -23.80 25.40
N TYR A 440 4.44 -24.03 26.64
CA TYR A 440 3.60 -24.09 27.83
C TYR A 440 3.12 -22.70 28.26
N ASP A 441 3.91 -21.64 28.02
CA ASP A 441 3.48 -20.25 28.22
C ASP A 441 2.25 -19.92 27.38
N GLY A 442 2.29 -20.27 26.09
CA GLY A 442 1.19 -19.99 25.17
C GLY A 442 -0.10 -20.66 25.60
N MET A 443 -0.02 -21.95 25.97
CA MET A 443 -1.15 -22.70 26.50
C MET A 443 -1.70 -22.09 27.80
N GLY A 444 -0.81 -21.82 28.77
CA GLY A 444 -1.18 -21.27 30.08
C GLY A 444 -1.82 -19.89 29.99
N ASP A 445 -1.21 -18.98 29.23
CA ASP A 445 -1.72 -17.63 29.00
C ASP A 445 -3.09 -17.66 28.30
N CYS A 446 -3.25 -18.53 27.30
CA CYS A 446 -4.50 -18.64 26.55
C CYS A 446 -5.63 -19.15 27.44
N TYR A 447 -5.41 -20.22 28.21
CA TYR A 447 -6.41 -20.72 29.16
C TYR A 447 -6.75 -19.71 30.25
N TYR A 448 -5.76 -18.95 30.73
CA TYR A 448 -5.99 -17.88 31.68
C TYR A 448 -6.93 -16.81 31.10
N LYS A 449 -6.67 -16.34 29.87
CA LYS A 449 -7.54 -15.38 29.17
C LYS A 449 -8.93 -15.92 28.85
N MET A 450 -9.06 -17.22 28.65
CA MET A 450 -10.35 -17.91 28.46
C MET A 450 -11.08 -18.21 29.78
N ALA A 451 -10.62 -17.67 30.92
CA ALA A 451 -11.18 -17.92 32.25
C ALA A 451 -11.25 -19.41 32.64
N LYS A 452 -10.22 -20.20 32.27
CA LYS A 452 -10.05 -21.62 32.63
C LYS A 452 -8.83 -21.81 33.54
N PRO A 453 -8.91 -21.39 34.82
CA PRO A 453 -7.76 -21.32 35.71
C PRO A 453 -7.13 -22.68 36.03
N GLU A 454 -7.90 -23.78 36.01
CA GLU A 454 -7.39 -25.15 36.23
C GLU A 454 -6.41 -25.55 35.13
N MET A 455 -6.81 -25.30 33.89
CA MET A 455 -5.96 -25.59 32.74
C MET A 455 -4.75 -24.65 32.71
N ALA A 456 -4.95 -23.35 32.99
CA ALA A 456 -3.86 -22.40 33.06
C ALA A 456 -2.81 -22.82 34.11
N GLN A 457 -3.25 -23.19 35.31
CA GLN A 457 -2.38 -23.67 36.38
C GLN A 457 -1.57 -24.90 35.94
N TYR A 458 -2.24 -25.89 35.35
CA TYR A 458 -1.59 -27.10 34.86
C TYR A 458 -0.43 -26.79 33.91
N TYR A 459 -0.64 -25.93 32.90
CA TYR A 459 0.41 -25.61 31.93
C TYR A 459 1.57 -24.79 32.52
N PHE A 460 1.33 -23.89 33.48
CA PHE A 460 2.42 -23.19 34.16
C PHE A 460 3.21 -24.12 35.10
N GLU A 461 2.57 -25.11 35.73
CA GLU A 461 3.27 -26.14 36.50
C GLU A 461 4.11 -27.03 35.60
N GLU A 462 3.59 -27.45 34.44
CA GLU A 462 4.37 -28.17 33.42
C GLU A 462 5.58 -27.36 32.95
N LYS A 463 5.41 -26.05 32.74
CA LYS A 463 6.53 -25.16 32.40
C LYS A 463 7.61 -25.19 33.47
N LEU A 464 7.24 -25.10 34.76
CA LEU A 464 8.21 -25.15 35.86
C LEU A 464 8.90 -26.52 35.98
N ARG A 465 8.27 -27.61 35.55
CA ARG A 465 8.95 -28.92 35.45
C ARG A 465 10.05 -28.91 34.40
N LYS A 466 9.90 -28.13 33.32
CA LYS A 466 10.92 -27.97 32.27
C LYS A 466 11.95 -26.88 32.57
N LYS A 467 11.52 -25.81 33.24
CA LYS A 467 12.35 -24.65 33.61
C LYS A 467 12.00 -24.18 35.02
N PRO A 468 12.59 -24.81 36.07
CA PRO A 468 12.24 -24.54 37.46
C PRO A 468 12.41 -23.08 37.91
N ASP A 469 13.36 -22.36 37.34
CA ASP A 469 13.69 -20.98 37.73
C ASP A 469 12.91 -19.92 36.93
N ASP A 470 11.81 -20.30 36.27
CA ASP A 470 11.03 -19.37 35.47
C ASP A 470 10.12 -18.47 36.33
N ASN A 471 10.54 -17.22 36.50
CA ASN A 471 9.83 -16.21 37.30
C ASN A 471 8.45 -15.85 36.74
N TYR A 472 8.26 -15.93 35.41
CA TYR A 472 6.97 -15.62 34.79
C TYR A 472 5.92 -16.67 35.19
N ALA A 473 6.23 -17.96 35.04
CA ALA A 473 5.32 -19.04 35.42
C ALA A 473 4.97 -18.99 36.91
N ARG A 474 5.95 -18.71 37.80
CA ARG A 474 5.69 -18.52 39.24
C ARG A 474 4.73 -17.36 39.52
N SER A 475 4.89 -16.26 38.81
CA SER A 475 4.02 -15.08 38.95
C SER A 475 2.60 -15.36 38.46
N MET A 476 2.44 -16.03 37.32
CA MET A 476 1.14 -16.45 36.79
C MET A 476 0.41 -17.39 37.75
N LEU A 477 1.10 -18.38 38.33
CA LEU A 477 0.53 -19.28 39.33
C LEU A 477 0.04 -18.55 40.59
N LYS A 478 0.75 -17.49 41.02
CA LYS A 478 0.30 -16.64 42.13
C LYS A 478 -0.99 -15.89 41.76
N MET A 479 -1.03 -15.26 40.59
CA MET A 479 -2.22 -14.55 40.12
C MET A 479 -3.43 -15.47 39.96
N ILE A 480 -3.25 -16.68 39.43
CA ILE A 480 -4.34 -17.67 39.30
C ILE A 480 -4.90 -18.07 40.68
N LYS A 481 -4.04 -18.22 41.69
CA LYS A 481 -4.48 -18.53 43.07
C LYS A 481 -5.24 -17.38 43.70
N GLU A 482 -4.86 -16.14 43.43
CA GLU A 482 -5.56 -14.94 43.90
C GLU A 482 -6.91 -14.76 43.21
N TYR A 483 -7.00 -15.07 41.92
CA TYR A 483 -8.25 -14.99 41.13
C TYR A 483 -9.34 -16.00 41.55
N ARG A 484 -8.96 -17.06 42.27
CA ARG A 484 -9.89 -18.09 42.78
C ARG A 484 -10.42 -17.82 44.20
N LYS A 485 -9.86 -16.83 44.90
CA LYS A 485 -10.34 -16.37 46.20
C LYS A 485 -11.38 -15.29 45.99
#